data_AF-A0A5C8JQ47-F1
#
_entry.id   AF-A0A5C8JQ47-F1
#
_cell.length_a   1.000
_cell.length_b   1.000
_cell.length_c   1.000
_cell.angle_alpha   90.00
_cell.angle_beta   90.00
_cell.angle_gamma   90.00
#
_symmetry.space_group_name_H-M   'P 1'
#
loop_
_entity.id
_entity.type
_entity.pdbx_description
1 polymer ?
#
loop_
_entity_poly.entity_id
_entity_poly.type
_entity_poly.pdbx_seq_one_letter_code
_entity_poly.pdbx_strand_id
1 'polypeptide(L)'
;MTDRIEVAATELRPLLEEFILWARTNAPDSDPELVGPAALWHRLAFSPDLGTWKRADLRDLLLDRMPEVVDDPDAAADGMLPAVDAYLTFLAQTGRLTAGSDGLDDLRAELDDVEDRFVELMEDLIDDVDEDEDDDDDVGDLGDLEPFADELAALPTIRLRPDSELAAAARGVPLIAKARDLALWVGSGRRMGDDTLLSDAEIEEALATVGLPRPETSGPLAESVPQLWNVWNLAVDLEFLEPGEGNTVAVQDDTSEWPFDDDEDVLDAWMLGLHSVDYGDPEPSDDDLAMALAGLTRNLLVRLLLGGGSRALPELREELAEAVADNDELGGDAWAATGDPLAPVLDWLTGYGMVELDGDTLRLTALGTEGVVHLVDDSDIEIDARPAIESMSAHELLVLSAELPEEEADAELAAWMRLREPAKAAEELLQAAAEDEADALIRVQAASVVGTLGADAVPAWQAALKEPSLRPYAATHLSQLGVEGAPQPTEDDTYWLILDMWTISAGLGRAEFVGSLRDIDPEMINNLLEVIWKIPHAHVEELLDRISQVHPDKQVAKAARRALFKARSASQ
;
A
#
# COMPACT_ATOMS: atom_id res chain seq x y z
N MET A 1 14.06 -21.74 -33.07
CA MET A 1 13.41 -22.39 -31.91
C MET A 1 12.08 -21.71 -31.66
N THR A 2 12.07 -20.38 -31.72
CA THR A 2 10.90 -19.46 -31.73
C THR A 2 9.73 -19.94 -32.59
N ASP A 3 9.90 -20.20 -33.90
CA ASP A 3 8.80 -20.67 -34.77
C ASP A 3 8.11 -21.98 -34.32
N ARG A 4 8.82 -22.87 -33.63
CA ARG A 4 8.26 -24.13 -33.11
C ARG A 4 7.51 -23.92 -31.80
N ILE A 5 7.96 -22.97 -30.98
CA ILE A 5 7.33 -22.59 -29.71
C ILE A 5 6.01 -21.88 -30.01
N GLU A 6 6.01 -20.89 -30.92
CA GLU A 6 4.80 -20.15 -31.31
C GLU A 6 3.70 -21.06 -31.86
N VAL A 7 4.07 -22.04 -32.71
CA VAL A 7 3.12 -23.02 -33.25
C VAL A 7 2.54 -23.90 -32.14
N ALA A 8 3.38 -24.42 -31.24
CA ALA A 8 2.92 -25.26 -30.13
C ALA A 8 2.04 -24.48 -29.15
N ALA A 9 2.40 -23.25 -28.80
CA ALA A 9 1.62 -22.36 -27.95
C ALA A 9 0.26 -22.02 -28.58
N THR A 10 0.22 -21.79 -29.90
CA THR A 10 -1.03 -21.54 -30.63
C THR A 10 -1.95 -22.77 -30.65
N GLU A 11 -1.39 -23.97 -30.77
CA GLU A 11 -2.15 -25.24 -30.70
C GLU A 11 -2.70 -25.52 -29.28
N LEU A 12 -1.96 -25.13 -28.25
CA LEU A 12 -2.29 -25.32 -26.83
C LEU A 12 -3.35 -24.35 -26.31
N ARG A 13 -3.34 -23.11 -26.79
CA ARG A 13 -4.14 -22.00 -26.24
C ARG A 13 -5.64 -22.35 -26.04
N PRO A 14 -6.36 -22.92 -27.03
CA PRO A 14 -7.78 -23.25 -26.83
C PRO A 14 -8.01 -24.30 -25.74
N LEU A 15 -7.05 -25.23 -25.57
CA LEU A 15 -7.14 -26.28 -24.55
C LEU A 15 -6.90 -25.72 -23.14
N LEU A 16 -5.94 -24.79 -23.01
CA LEU A 16 -5.64 -24.11 -21.75
C LEU A 16 -6.78 -23.16 -21.33
N GLU A 17 -7.37 -22.41 -22.26
CA GLU A 17 -8.54 -21.57 -21.98
C GLU A 17 -9.72 -22.39 -21.42
N GLU A 18 -9.99 -23.56 -22.01
CA GLU A 18 -11.02 -24.48 -21.52
C GLU A 18 -10.67 -25.08 -20.15
N PHE A 19 -9.38 -25.38 -19.90
CA PHE A 19 -8.91 -25.85 -18.61
C PHE A 19 -9.06 -24.79 -17.52
N ILE A 20 -8.62 -23.55 -17.76
CA ILE A 20 -8.72 -22.43 -16.81
C ILE A 20 -10.17 -22.24 -16.38
N LEU A 21 -11.12 -22.28 -17.32
CA LEU A 21 -12.55 -22.17 -17.00
C LEU A 21 -13.06 -23.36 -16.18
N TRP A 22 -12.57 -24.57 -16.46
CA TRP A 22 -12.91 -25.77 -15.70
C TRP A 22 -12.34 -25.74 -14.28
N ALA A 23 -11.09 -25.29 -14.11
CA ALA A 23 -10.36 -25.25 -12.84
C ALA A 23 -11.08 -24.38 -11.80
N ARG A 24 -11.59 -23.20 -12.20
CA ARG A 24 -12.36 -22.28 -11.33
C ARG A 24 -13.51 -22.94 -10.57
N THR A 25 -14.09 -24.02 -11.11
CA THR A 25 -15.22 -24.74 -10.47
C THR A 25 -14.79 -26.06 -9.82
N ASN A 26 -13.70 -26.68 -10.28
CA ASN A 26 -13.36 -28.07 -9.95
C ASN A 26 -12.04 -28.23 -9.17
N ALA A 27 -11.20 -27.18 -9.15
CA ALA A 27 -9.92 -27.11 -8.45
C ALA A 27 -9.66 -25.65 -7.99
N PRO A 28 -10.45 -25.13 -7.02
CA PRO A 28 -10.34 -23.74 -6.58
C PRO A 28 -9.04 -23.43 -5.83
N ASP A 29 -8.35 -24.47 -5.35
CA ASP A 29 -7.11 -24.37 -4.57
C ASP A 29 -5.85 -24.56 -5.45
N SER A 30 -6.00 -24.63 -6.77
CA SER A 30 -4.87 -24.69 -7.72
C SER A 30 -4.79 -23.41 -8.54
N ASP A 31 -3.58 -22.95 -8.86
CA ASP A 31 -3.38 -21.88 -9.84
C ASP A 31 -3.31 -22.47 -11.28
N PRO A 32 -4.35 -22.29 -12.11
CA PRO A 32 -4.39 -22.87 -13.45
C PRO A 32 -3.44 -22.20 -14.45
N GLU A 33 -2.89 -21.02 -14.15
CA GLU A 33 -2.01 -20.28 -15.07
C GLU A 33 -0.62 -20.92 -15.16
N LEU A 34 -0.17 -21.57 -14.07
CA LEU A 34 1.11 -22.27 -13.98
C LEU A 34 1.23 -23.49 -14.92
N VAL A 35 0.11 -24.02 -15.43
CA VAL A 35 0.13 -25.20 -16.32
C VAL A 35 0.69 -24.88 -17.71
N GLY A 36 0.62 -23.63 -18.14
CA GLY A 36 1.00 -23.22 -19.50
C GLY A 36 2.40 -23.68 -19.91
N PRO A 37 3.45 -23.31 -19.15
CA PRO A 37 4.82 -23.78 -19.40
C PRO A 37 4.97 -25.30 -19.41
N ALA A 38 4.40 -26.00 -18.42
CA ALA A 38 4.49 -27.46 -18.32
C ALA A 38 3.85 -28.17 -19.53
N ALA A 39 2.65 -27.76 -19.94
CA ALA A 39 1.95 -28.33 -21.10
C ALA A 39 2.68 -28.03 -22.42
N LEU A 40 3.27 -26.83 -22.55
CA LEU A 40 4.07 -26.42 -23.70
C LEU A 40 5.34 -27.26 -23.84
N TRP A 41 6.12 -27.36 -22.76
CA TRP A 41 7.37 -28.12 -22.78
C TRP A 41 7.14 -29.62 -22.91
N HIS A 42 6.06 -30.15 -22.31
CA HIS A 42 5.63 -31.53 -22.56
C HIS A 42 5.37 -31.78 -24.05
N ARG A 43 4.63 -30.88 -24.71
CA ARG A 43 4.30 -30.95 -26.14
C ARG A 43 5.52 -30.84 -27.06
N LEU A 44 6.55 -30.13 -26.62
CA LEU A 44 7.76 -29.88 -27.40
C LEU A 44 8.83 -30.97 -27.24
N ALA A 45 8.99 -31.50 -26.03
CA ALA A 45 10.08 -32.39 -25.66
C ALA A 45 9.69 -33.88 -25.61
N PHE A 46 8.44 -34.20 -25.22
CA PHE A 46 8.08 -35.59 -24.87
C PHE A 46 7.00 -36.18 -25.78
N SER A 47 5.89 -35.47 -26.01
CA SER A 47 4.78 -36.00 -26.80
C SER A 47 4.24 -35.00 -27.83
N PRO A 48 4.09 -35.37 -29.12
CA PRO A 48 3.43 -34.52 -30.11
C PRO A 48 1.91 -34.47 -29.93
N ASP A 49 1.34 -35.30 -29.05
CA ASP A 49 -0.09 -35.36 -28.75
C ASP A 49 -0.34 -34.84 -27.32
N LEU A 50 -1.12 -33.77 -27.23
CA LEU A 50 -1.47 -33.07 -25.99
C LEU A 50 -2.18 -33.94 -24.96
N GLY A 51 -2.86 -35.00 -25.42
CA GLY A 51 -3.59 -35.92 -24.55
C GLY A 51 -2.78 -37.13 -24.09
N THR A 52 -1.55 -37.34 -24.60
CA THR A 52 -0.74 -38.53 -24.29
C THR A 52 0.32 -38.20 -23.24
N TRP A 53 0.13 -38.67 -22.00
CA TRP A 53 1.01 -38.42 -20.85
C TRP A 53 1.52 -39.73 -20.25
N LYS A 54 2.83 -39.82 -20.04
CA LYS A 54 3.50 -40.97 -19.42
C LYS A 54 4.17 -40.54 -18.12
N ARG A 55 4.30 -41.48 -17.18
CA ARG A 55 5.01 -41.22 -15.91
C ARG A 55 6.45 -40.76 -16.11
N ALA A 56 7.17 -41.45 -17.00
CA ALA A 56 8.55 -41.09 -17.32
C ALA A 56 8.65 -39.66 -17.89
N ASP A 57 7.76 -39.33 -18.83
CA ASP A 57 7.72 -38.00 -19.44
C ASP A 57 7.36 -36.91 -18.42
N LEU A 58 6.47 -37.21 -17.47
CA LEU A 58 6.06 -36.29 -16.40
C LEU A 58 7.20 -36.03 -15.40
N ARG A 59 7.93 -37.08 -15.03
CA ARG A 59 9.13 -36.94 -14.18
C ARG A 59 10.20 -36.13 -14.86
N ASP A 60 10.58 -36.48 -16.09
CA ASP A 60 11.65 -35.80 -16.83
C ASP A 60 11.25 -34.35 -17.15
N LEU A 61 9.95 -34.09 -17.39
CA LEU A 61 9.43 -32.74 -17.53
C LEU A 61 9.67 -31.91 -16.25
N LEU A 62 9.25 -32.43 -15.10
CA LEU A 62 9.29 -31.69 -13.83
C LEU A 62 10.71 -31.57 -13.28
N LEU A 63 11.50 -32.65 -13.29
CA LEU A 63 12.81 -32.67 -12.64
C LEU A 63 13.97 -32.23 -13.54
N ASP A 64 13.86 -32.41 -14.86
CA ASP A 64 14.95 -32.05 -15.78
C ASP A 64 14.62 -30.82 -16.62
N ARG A 65 13.36 -30.68 -17.10
CA ARG A 65 13.04 -29.62 -18.06
C ARG A 65 12.55 -28.33 -17.43
N MET A 66 11.64 -28.41 -16.45
CA MET A 66 11.06 -27.22 -15.79
C MET A 66 12.10 -26.33 -15.11
N PRO A 67 13.12 -26.86 -14.38
CA PRO A 67 14.17 -26.03 -13.78
C PRO A 67 14.94 -25.18 -14.80
N GLU A 68 15.02 -25.61 -16.07
CA GLU A 68 15.75 -24.86 -17.11
C GLU A 68 14.92 -23.75 -17.79
N VAL A 69 13.61 -23.68 -17.53
CA VAL A 69 12.66 -22.89 -18.35
C VAL A 69 11.54 -22.22 -17.56
N VAL A 70 11.55 -22.38 -16.25
CA VAL A 70 10.60 -21.70 -15.36
C VAL A 70 11.00 -20.24 -15.24
N ASP A 71 10.03 -19.35 -15.40
CA ASP A 71 10.28 -17.90 -15.31
C ASP A 71 10.18 -17.40 -13.87
N ASP A 72 9.39 -18.08 -13.03
CA ASP A 72 9.15 -17.78 -11.61
C ASP A 72 9.28 -19.08 -10.79
N PRO A 73 10.48 -19.37 -10.25
CA PRO A 73 10.73 -20.57 -9.45
C PRO A 73 9.90 -20.64 -8.16
N ASP A 74 9.65 -19.51 -7.51
CA ASP A 74 8.90 -19.41 -6.24
C ASP A 74 7.42 -19.80 -6.44
N ALA A 75 6.74 -19.17 -7.41
CA ALA A 75 5.37 -19.53 -7.76
C ALA A 75 5.26 -20.99 -8.25
N ALA A 76 6.30 -21.51 -8.91
CA ALA A 76 6.33 -22.89 -9.34
C ALA A 76 6.49 -23.88 -8.17
N ALA A 77 7.33 -23.58 -7.18
CA ALA A 77 7.52 -24.39 -5.98
C ALA A 77 6.18 -24.58 -5.24
N ASP A 78 5.42 -23.49 -5.09
CA ASP A 78 4.15 -23.48 -4.35
C ASP A 78 2.97 -24.10 -5.12
N GLY A 79 2.90 -23.86 -6.44
CA GLY A 79 1.64 -24.05 -7.18
C GLY A 79 1.68 -25.04 -8.35
N MET A 80 2.86 -25.38 -8.88
CA MET A 80 2.96 -26.09 -10.18
C MET A 80 2.39 -27.51 -10.14
N LEU A 81 2.71 -28.30 -9.11
CA LEU A 81 2.26 -29.70 -9.01
C LEU A 81 0.74 -29.83 -8.85
N PRO A 82 0.09 -29.08 -7.93
CA PRO A 82 -1.37 -29.02 -7.86
C PRO A 82 -2.02 -28.61 -9.19
N ALA A 83 -1.42 -27.65 -9.89
CA ALA A 83 -1.91 -27.18 -11.18
C ALA A 83 -1.83 -28.28 -12.27
N VAL A 84 -0.71 -29.00 -12.33
CA VAL A 84 -0.53 -30.13 -13.27
C VAL A 84 -1.47 -31.29 -12.93
N ASP A 85 -1.71 -31.60 -11.65
CA ASP A 85 -2.71 -32.61 -11.27
C ASP A 85 -4.12 -32.22 -11.74
N ALA A 86 -4.51 -30.96 -11.51
CA ALA A 86 -5.79 -30.42 -11.96
C ALA A 86 -5.93 -30.54 -13.47
N TYR A 87 -4.86 -30.26 -14.23
CA TYR A 87 -4.85 -30.38 -15.69
C TYR A 87 -4.98 -31.83 -16.17
N LEU A 88 -4.25 -32.78 -15.58
CA LEU A 88 -4.37 -34.20 -15.93
C LEU A 88 -5.78 -34.74 -15.61
N THR A 89 -6.36 -34.27 -14.50
CA THR A 89 -7.73 -34.58 -14.10
C THR A 89 -8.74 -34.05 -15.09
N PHE A 90 -8.57 -32.80 -15.55
CA PHE A 90 -9.37 -32.21 -16.60
C PHE A 90 -9.30 -33.04 -17.89
N LEU A 91 -8.10 -33.43 -18.34
CA LEU A 91 -7.95 -34.27 -19.53
C LEU A 91 -8.66 -35.61 -19.36
N ALA A 92 -8.56 -36.24 -18.19
CA ALA A 92 -9.23 -37.52 -17.93
C ALA A 92 -10.76 -37.39 -17.91
N GLN A 93 -11.31 -36.40 -17.20
CA GLN A 93 -12.76 -36.20 -17.06
C GLN A 93 -13.42 -35.77 -18.37
N THR A 94 -12.72 -35.02 -19.20
CA THR A 94 -13.21 -34.61 -20.53
C THR A 94 -12.95 -35.65 -21.63
N GLY A 95 -12.33 -36.78 -21.29
CA GLY A 95 -12.02 -37.86 -22.23
C GLY A 95 -10.92 -37.51 -23.24
N ARG A 96 -10.07 -36.53 -22.91
CA ARG A 96 -8.93 -36.05 -23.71
C ARG A 96 -7.61 -36.72 -23.33
N LEU A 97 -7.53 -37.34 -22.17
CA LEU A 97 -6.42 -38.23 -21.82
C LEU A 97 -6.51 -39.49 -22.69
N THR A 98 -5.56 -39.68 -23.61
CA THR A 98 -5.69 -40.72 -24.63
C THR A 98 -5.46 -42.12 -24.07
N ALA A 99 -5.89 -43.15 -24.80
CA ALA A 99 -5.58 -44.54 -24.46
C ALA A 99 -4.07 -44.87 -24.54
N GLY A 100 -3.27 -43.96 -25.12
CA GLY A 100 -1.81 -44.04 -25.13
C GLY A 100 -1.16 -43.57 -23.83
N SER A 101 -1.88 -42.86 -22.95
CA SER A 101 -1.37 -42.38 -21.65
C SER A 101 -1.24 -43.49 -20.62
N ASP A 102 -0.49 -43.22 -19.56
CA ASP A 102 -0.64 -43.97 -18.31
C ASP A 102 -1.94 -43.56 -17.59
N GLY A 103 -2.41 -44.36 -16.64
CA GLY A 103 -3.65 -44.07 -15.93
C GLY A 103 -3.53 -42.80 -15.07
N LEU A 104 -4.63 -42.06 -14.88
CA LEU A 104 -4.62 -40.86 -14.04
C LEU A 104 -4.07 -41.13 -12.63
N ASP A 105 -4.47 -42.26 -12.02
CA ASP A 105 -3.96 -42.65 -10.69
C ASP A 105 -2.45 -42.94 -10.71
N ASP A 106 -1.92 -43.47 -11.82
CA ASP A 106 -0.48 -43.72 -11.98
C ASP A 106 0.30 -42.42 -12.20
N LEU A 107 -0.27 -41.45 -12.92
CA LEU A 107 0.34 -40.14 -13.14
C LEU A 107 0.33 -39.30 -11.86
N ARG A 108 -0.75 -39.37 -11.07
CA ARG A 108 -0.84 -38.75 -9.73
C ARG A 108 0.20 -39.29 -8.76
N ALA A 109 0.33 -40.62 -8.72
CA ALA A 109 1.35 -41.25 -7.90
C ALA A 109 2.78 -40.86 -8.33
N GLU A 110 2.98 -40.47 -9.60
CA GLU A 110 4.26 -39.94 -10.05
C GLU A 110 4.47 -38.48 -9.61
N LEU A 111 3.43 -37.63 -9.65
CA LEU A 111 3.47 -36.27 -9.10
C LEU A 111 3.85 -36.29 -7.61
N ASP A 112 3.17 -37.13 -6.82
CA ASP A 112 3.46 -37.29 -5.40
C ASP A 112 4.90 -37.80 -5.15
N ASP A 113 5.48 -38.59 -6.06
CA ASP A 113 6.84 -39.14 -5.90
C ASP A 113 7.93 -38.13 -6.29
N VAL A 114 7.61 -37.12 -7.10
CA VAL A 114 8.57 -36.09 -7.54
C VAL A 114 8.44 -34.78 -6.74
N GLU A 115 7.39 -34.60 -5.94
CA GLU A 115 7.09 -33.38 -5.18
C GLU A 115 8.28 -32.84 -4.39
N ASP A 116 8.78 -33.60 -3.41
CA ASP A 116 9.89 -33.17 -2.56
C ASP A 116 11.13 -32.74 -3.39
N ARG A 117 11.43 -33.47 -4.46
CA ARG A 117 12.61 -33.20 -5.30
C ARG A 117 12.39 -32.03 -6.25
N PHE A 118 11.16 -31.81 -6.70
CA PHE A 118 10.83 -30.67 -7.54
C PHE A 118 10.91 -29.38 -6.73
N VAL A 119 10.35 -29.37 -5.51
CA VAL A 119 10.43 -28.23 -4.60
C VAL A 119 11.90 -27.93 -4.27
N GLU A 120 12.70 -28.94 -3.90
CA GLU A 120 14.14 -28.76 -3.64
C GLU A 120 14.88 -28.15 -4.85
N LEU A 121 14.51 -28.50 -6.09
CA LEU A 121 15.11 -27.92 -7.29
C LEU A 121 14.66 -26.49 -7.56
N MET A 122 13.44 -26.11 -7.19
CA MET A 122 12.99 -24.72 -7.30
C MET A 122 13.64 -23.88 -6.20
N GLU A 123 13.73 -24.38 -4.96
CA GLU A 123 14.46 -23.75 -3.85
C GLU A 123 15.94 -23.54 -4.20
N ASP A 124 16.62 -24.55 -4.76
CA ASP A 124 18.01 -24.43 -5.24
C ASP A 124 18.13 -23.30 -6.31
N LEU A 125 17.11 -23.10 -7.16
CA LEU A 125 17.11 -22.03 -8.17
C LEU A 125 16.82 -20.65 -7.58
N ILE A 126 16.02 -20.57 -6.52
CA ILE A 126 15.78 -19.31 -5.79
C ILE A 126 17.09 -18.89 -5.12
N ASP A 127 17.75 -19.82 -4.42
CA ASP A 127 19.03 -19.58 -3.78
C ASP A 127 20.13 -19.21 -4.80
N ASP A 128 20.17 -19.85 -5.98
CA ASP A 128 21.13 -19.49 -7.06
C ASP A 128 20.83 -18.11 -7.68
N VAL A 129 19.56 -17.68 -7.76
CA VAL A 129 19.17 -16.33 -8.22
C VAL A 129 19.59 -15.29 -7.19
N ASP A 130 19.40 -15.58 -5.90
CA ASP A 130 19.84 -14.72 -4.81
C ASP A 130 21.40 -14.63 -4.75
N GLU A 131 22.13 -15.73 -5.02
CA GLU A 131 23.61 -15.72 -5.05
C GLU A 131 24.20 -15.03 -6.29
N ASP A 132 23.55 -15.06 -7.46
CA ASP A 132 23.98 -14.33 -8.66
C ASP A 132 23.64 -12.82 -8.59
N GLU A 133 22.71 -12.39 -7.72
CA GLU A 133 22.46 -10.98 -7.39
C GLU A 133 23.51 -10.42 -6.39
N ASP A 134 24.12 -11.26 -5.56
CA ASP A 134 25.13 -10.87 -4.56
C ASP A 134 26.56 -10.65 -5.12
N ASP A 135 26.85 -11.06 -6.37
CA ASP A 135 28.21 -11.09 -6.95
C ASP A 135 28.47 -9.98 -8.01
N ASP A 136 27.48 -9.13 -8.33
CA ASP A 136 27.77 -7.76 -8.79
C ASP A 136 28.14 -6.97 -7.53
N ASP A 137 29.39 -6.50 -7.45
CA ASP A 137 29.90 -5.71 -6.32
C ASP A 137 28.79 -4.78 -5.78
N ASP A 138 28.44 -4.89 -4.49
CA ASP A 138 27.56 -4.02 -3.71
C ASP A 138 28.07 -2.56 -3.81
N VAL A 139 27.86 -1.96 -4.98
CA VAL A 139 27.86 -0.53 -5.20
C VAL A 139 26.68 -0.08 -4.36
N GLY A 140 26.96 0.57 -3.24
CA GLY A 140 25.89 1.03 -2.36
C GLY A 140 24.85 1.76 -3.19
N ASP A 141 23.56 1.48 -2.99
CA ASP A 141 22.54 2.32 -3.57
C ASP A 141 22.56 3.64 -2.79
N LEU A 142 23.07 4.71 -3.40
CA LEU A 142 23.11 6.03 -2.77
C LEU A 142 21.70 6.52 -2.43
N GLY A 143 20.68 6.01 -3.14
CA GLY A 143 19.27 6.28 -2.91
C GLY A 143 18.65 5.46 -1.79
N ASP A 144 19.36 4.47 -1.24
CA ASP A 144 18.89 3.63 -0.14
C ASP A 144 18.70 4.48 1.13
N LEU A 145 17.51 4.33 1.71
CA LEU A 145 17.08 5.03 2.90
C LEU A 145 17.35 4.23 4.18
N GLU A 146 17.57 2.92 4.07
CA GLU A 146 17.77 2.01 5.21
C GLU A 146 18.93 2.44 6.13
N PRO A 147 20.07 2.96 5.63
CA PRO A 147 21.14 3.47 6.48
C PRO A 147 20.71 4.62 7.41
N PHE A 148 19.58 5.27 7.12
CA PHE A 148 19.03 6.37 7.91
C PHE A 148 17.86 5.95 8.82
N ALA A 149 17.43 4.69 8.81
CA ALA A 149 16.23 4.22 9.52
C ALA A 149 16.22 4.59 11.01
N ASP A 150 17.32 4.36 11.73
CA ASP A 150 17.47 4.73 13.15
C ASP A 150 17.34 6.25 13.39
N GLU A 151 17.84 7.08 12.48
CA GLU A 151 17.77 8.54 12.59
C GLU A 151 16.37 9.06 12.26
N LEU A 152 15.72 8.45 11.26
CA LEU A 152 14.34 8.74 10.84
C LEU A 152 13.35 8.39 11.95
N ALA A 153 13.46 7.20 12.54
CA ALA A 153 12.64 6.76 13.67
C ALA A 153 12.84 7.64 14.93
N ALA A 154 14.00 8.29 15.05
CA ALA A 154 14.31 9.19 16.15
C ALA A 154 13.84 10.65 15.92
N LEU A 155 13.28 10.97 14.75
CA LEU A 155 12.76 12.30 14.47
C LEU A 155 11.58 12.64 15.40
N PRO A 156 11.41 13.92 15.79
CA PRO A 156 10.18 14.38 16.39
C PRO A 156 9.01 14.18 15.43
N THR A 157 7.80 13.96 15.97
CA THR A 157 6.56 13.84 15.18
C THR A 157 6.47 14.90 14.08
N ILE A 158 6.44 14.45 12.83
CA ILE A 158 6.26 15.29 11.66
C ILE A 158 4.77 15.64 11.56
N ARG A 159 4.45 16.92 11.36
CA ARG A 159 3.07 17.40 11.21
C ARG A 159 2.77 17.68 9.75
N LEU A 160 2.03 16.76 9.14
CA LEU A 160 1.59 16.85 7.75
C LEU A 160 0.54 17.95 7.59
N ARG A 161 0.59 18.63 6.44
CA ARG A 161 -0.35 19.71 6.14
C ARG A 161 -1.70 19.14 5.70
N PRO A 162 -2.79 19.91 5.82
CA PRO A 162 -4.10 19.42 5.41
C PRO A 162 -4.13 19.16 3.90
N ASP A 163 -4.84 18.12 3.48
CA ASP A 163 -4.96 17.69 2.08
C ASP A 163 -5.37 18.84 1.16
N SER A 164 -6.33 19.68 1.57
CA SER A 164 -6.74 20.85 0.80
C SER A 164 -5.62 21.86 0.52
N GLU A 165 -4.64 21.98 1.43
CA GLU A 165 -3.47 22.84 1.21
C GLU A 165 -2.42 22.14 0.33
N LEU A 166 -2.22 20.84 0.52
CA LEU A 166 -1.33 20.02 -0.30
C LEU A 166 -1.85 19.98 -1.75
N ALA A 167 -3.15 19.71 -1.96
CA ALA A 167 -3.80 19.72 -3.26
C ALA A 167 -3.71 21.11 -3.92
N ALA A 168 -3.91 22.19 -3.16
CA ALA A 168 -3.72 23.54 -3.68
C ALA A 168 -2.27 23.80 -4.13
N ALA A 169 -1.27 23.26 -3.42
CA ALA A 169 0.13 23.32 -3.83
C ALA A 169 0.41 22.43 -5.06
N ALA A 170 -0.16 21.23 -5.11
CA ALA A 170 0.03 20.24 -6.17
C ALA A 170 -0.50 20.75 -7.52
N ARG A 171 -1.67 21.43 -7.53
CA ARG A 171 -2.18 22.14 -8.72
C ARG A 171 -1.20 23.19 -9.27
N GLY A 172 -0.31 23.70 -8.42
CA GLY A 172 0.71 24.67 -8.76
C GLY A 172 2.02 24.08 -9.29
N VAL A 173 2.19 22.74 -9.30
CA VAL A 173 3.44 22.06 -9.66
C VAL A 173 3.76 22.24 -11.16
N PRO A 174 4.86 22.93 -11.51
CA PRO A 174 5.19 23.22 -12.91
C PRO A 174 5.45 21.98 -13.77
N LEU A 175 6.08 20.92 -13.24
CA LEU A 175 6.41 19.73 -14.02
C LEU A 175 5.17 18.94 -14.44
N ILE A 176 4.17 18.78 -13.57
CA ILE A 176 2.90 18.14 -13.92
C ILE A 176 2.17 18.95 -15.01
N ALA A 177 2.16 20.28 -14.91
CA ALA A 177 1.59 21.12 -15.96
C ALA A 177 2.31 20.96 -17.31
N LYS A 178 3.65 20.82 -17.31
CA LYS A 178 4.44 20.55 -18.52
C LYS A 178 4.18 19.17 -19.10
N ALA A 179 4.09 18.14 -18.25
CA ALA A 179 3.74 16.79 -18.65
C ALA A 179 2.36 16.76 -19.33
N ARG A 180 1.36 17.45 -18.74
CA ARG A 180 0.04 17.65 -19.33
C ARG A 180 0.10 18.35 -20.69
N ASP A 181 0.82 19.45 -20.79
CA ASP A 181 0.98 20.21 -22.05
C ASP A 181 1.63 19.34 -23.14
N LEU A 182 2.66 18.57 -22.77
CA LEU A 182 3.32 17.62 -23.67
C LEU A 182 2.36 16.53 -24.13
N ALA A 183 1.60 15.93 -23.23
CA ALA A 183 0.63 14.89 -23.53
C ALA A 183 -0.47 15.39 -24.48
N LEU A 184 -1.03 16.58 -24.24
CA LEU A 184 -1.99 17.19 -25.17
C LEU A 184 -1.39 17.50 -26.54
N TRP A 185 -0.10 17.84 -26.60
CA TRP A 185 0.60 17.99 -27.87
C TRP A 185 0.80 16.65 -28.58
N VAL A 186 1.07 15.56 -27.84
CA VAL A 186 1.15 14.21 -28.41
C VAL A 186 -0.15 13.86 -29.14
N GLY A 187 -1.29 14.09 -28.50
CA GLY A 187 -2.61 13.86 -29.08
C GLY A 187 -2.97 12.37 -29.20
N SER A 188 -4.01 12.03 -29.96
CA SER A 188 -4.70 10.73 -29.87
C SER A 188 -4.04 9.55 -30.61
N GLY A 189 -2.72 9.51 -30.79
CA GLY A 189 -2.05 8.43 -31.53
C GLY A 189 -0.88 8.87 -32.38
N ARG A 190 0.03 9.64 -31.78
CA ARG A 190 1.27 10.05 -32.44
C ARG A 190 2.12 8.83 -32.77
N ARG A 191 2.59 8.75 -34.00
CA ARG A 191 3.46 7.66 -34.44
C ARG A 191 4.88 7.90 -33.97
N MET A 192 5.46 6.91 -33.31
CA MET A 192 6.88 6.91 -32.92
C MET A 192 7.75 6.44 -34.09
N GLY A 193 8.95 7.01 -34.20
CA GLY A 193 9.98 6.52 -35.12
C GLY A 193 10.58 5.19 -34.66
N ASP A 194 11.25 4.48 -35.58
CA ASP A 194 11.85 3.17 -35.29
C ASP A 194 13.21 3.30 -34.56
N ASP A 195 13.98 4.35 -34.86
CA ASP A 195 15.32 4.61 -34.27
C ASP A 195 15.34 5.77 -33.26
N THR A 196 14.38 6.70 -33.38
CA THR A 196 14.22 7.86 -32.48
C THR A 196 12.73 8.06 -32.28
N LEU A 197 12.29 8.28 -31.03
CA LEU A 197 10.86 8.42 -30.70
C LEU A 197 10.22 9.56 -31.51
N LEU A 198 10.92 10.68 -31.62
CA LEU A 198 10.49 11.90 -32.30
C LEU A 198 11.56 12.39 -33.28
N SER A 199 11.14 13.00 -34.39
CA SER A 199 12.06 13.71 -35.29
C SER A 199 12.57 15.03 -34.69
N ASP A 200 13.71 15.56 -35.16
CA ASP A 200 14.24 16.85 -34.70
C ASP A 200 13.21 17.99 -34.76
N ALA A 201 12.36 18.01 -35.79
CA ALA A 201 11.30 19.02 -35.91
C ALA A 201 10.21 18.85 -34.84
N GLU A 202 9.84 17.61 -34.52
CA GLU A 202 8.88 17.33 -33.44
C GLU A 202 9.49 17.61 -32.07
N ILE A 203 10.78 17.34 -31.86
CA ILE A 203 11.48 17.70 -30.63
C ILE A 203 11.51 19.23 -30.45
N GLU A 204 11.78 20.00 -31.51
CA GLU A 204 11.71 21.46 -31.44
C GLU A 204 10.30 21.97 -31.06
N GLU A 205 9.24 21.33 -31.58
CA GLU A 205 7.86 21.63 -31.21
C GLU A 205 7.53 21.22 -29.76
N ALA A 206 8.01 20.07 -29.32
CA ALA A 206 7.84 19.57 -27.96
C ALA A 206 8.52 20.50 -26.94
N LEU A 207 9.79 20.86 -27.17
CA LEU A 207 10.54 21.82 -26.36
C LEU A 207 9.80 23.15 -26.24
N ALA A 208 9.26 23.66 -27.36
CA ALA A 208 8.49 24.89 -27.37
C ALA A 208 7.17 24.77 -26.57
N THR A 209 6.53 23.59 -26.62
CA THR A 209 5.29 23.27 -25.87
C THR A 209 5.55 23.30 -24.37
N VAL A 210 6.60 22.63 -23.88
CA VAL A 210 6.91 22.53 -22.45
C VAL A 210 7.76 23.69 -21.92
N GLY A 211 8.14 24.62 -22.79
CA GLY A 211 8.94 25.81 -22.44
C GLY A 211 10.40 25.52 -22.11
N LEU A 212 10.98 24.44 -22.64
CA LEU A 212 12.39 24.11 -22.47
C LEU A 212 13.26 24.78 -23.57
N PRO A 213 14.48 25.21 -23.26
CA PRO A 213 15.37 25.83 -24.24
C PRO A 213 15.87 24.79 -25.25
N ARG A 214 16.08 25.21 -26.50
CA ARG A 214 16.76 24.38 -27.50
C ARG A 214 18.26 24.29 -27.16
N PRO A 215 18.83 23.08 -27.00
CA PRO A 215 20.25 22.90 -26.73
C PRO A 215 21.11 23.33 -27.94
N GLU A 216 22.30 23.86 -27.67
CA GLU A 216 23.31 24.09 -28.70
C GLU A 216 24.06 22.79 -28.97
N THR A 217 23.66 22.04 -30.00
CA THR A 217 24.29 20.78 -30.40
C THR A 217 24.57 20.71 -31.90
N SER A 218 25.60 19.95 -32.28
CA SER A 218 25.88 19.58 -33.68
C SER A 218 25.51 18.13 -34.01
N GLY A 219 25.11 17.35 -33.01
CA GLY A 219 24.65 15.96 -33.14
C GLY A 219 23.12 15.85 -33.29
N PRO A 220 22.56 14.62 -33.22
CA PRO A 220 21.12 14.40 -33.19
C PRO A 220 20.48 15.15 -32.02
N LEU A 221 19.34 15.81 -32.26
CA LEU A 221 18.71 16.61 -31.21
C LEU A 221 18.17 15.73 -30.07
N ALA A 222 17.71 14.52 -30.40
CA ALA A 222 17.20 13.53 -29.44
C ALA A 222 18.20 13.16 -28.33
N GLU A 223 19.50 13.14 -28.63
CA GLU A 223 20.56 12.81 -27.66
C GLU A 223 20.95 14.02 -26.79
N SER A 224 20.44 15.22 -27.09
CA SER A 224 20.83 16.47 -26.41
C SER A 224 19.69 17.10 -25.60
N VAL A 225 18.58 16.37 -25.39
CA VAL A 225 17.37 16.87 -24.70
C VAL A 225 16.90 15.95 -23.56
N PRO A 226 17.77 15.50 -22.64
CA PRO A 226 17.38 14.59 -21.56
C PRO A 226 16.22 15.14 -20.72
N GLN A 227 16.18 16.46 -20.46
CA GLN A 227 15.07 17.07 -19.71
C GLN A 227 13.72 16.96 -20.42
N LEU A 228 13.69 16.88 -21.76
CA LEU A 228 12.44 16.64 -22.48
C LEU A 228 11.97 15.19 -22.27
N TRP A 229 12.90 14.23 -22.30
CA TRP A 229 12.59 12.82 -22.06
C TRP A 229 12.16 12.57 -20.63
N ASN A 230 12.74 13.26 -19.64
CA ASN A 230 12.30 13.17 -18.26
C ASN A 230 10.86 13.69 -18.10
N VAL A 231 10.49 14.79 -18.78
CA VAL A 231 9.08 15.27 -18.80
C VAL A 231 8.16 14.31 -19.56
N TRP A 232 8.65 13.63 -20.59
CA TRP A 232 7.91 12.59 -21.30
C TRP A 232 7.64 11.38 -20.39
N ASN A 233 8.66 10.88 -19.70
CA ASN A 233 8.53 9.78 -18.77
C ASN A 233 7.62 10.16 -17.61
N LEU A 234 7.76 11.36 -17.05
CA LEU A 234 6.82 11.88 -16.07
C LEU A 234 5.37 11.90 -16.59
N ALA A 235 5.16 12.23 -17.87
CA ALA A 235 3.81 12.17 -18.45
C ALA A 235 3.28 10.74 -18.61
N VAL A 236 4.15 9.74 -18.71
CA VAL A 236 3.78 8.31 -18.67
C VAL A 236 3.49 7.90 -17.22
N ASP A 237 4.33 8.28 -16.27
CA ASP A 237 4.16 7.96 -14.84
C ASP A 237 2.86 8.54 -14.31
N LEU A 238 2.54 9.79 -14.66
CA LEU A 238 1.27 10.45 -14.34
C LEU A 238 0.05 9.90 -15.10
N GLU A 239 0.23 8.85 -15.89
CA GLU A 239 -0.78 8.27 -16.78
C GLU A 239 -1.39 9.26 -17.78
N PHE A 240 -0.77 10.40 -18.06
CA PHE A 240 -1.23 11.32 -19.11
C PHE A 240 -0.97 10.80 -20.53
N LEU A 241 0.01 9.89 -20.66
CA LEU A 241 0.37 9.22 -21.91
C LEU A 241 0.24 7.70 -21.77
N GLU A 242 -0.42 7.08 -22.75
CA GLU A 242 -0.53 5.63 -22.85
C GLU A 242 -0.01 5.08 -24.18
N PRO A 243 0.45 3.81 -24.21
CA PRO A 243 0.71 3.10 -25.47
C PRO A 243 -0.56 2.94 -26.30
N GLY A 244 -0.53 3.36 -27.56
CA GLY A 244 -1.63 3.18 -28.52
C GLY A 244 -1.50 1.92 -29.38
N GLU A 245 -2.42 1.74 -30.35
CA GLU A 245 -2.30 0.64 -31.31
C GLU A 245 -1.09 0.82 -32.25
N GLY A 246 -0.28 -0.23 -32.41
CA GLY A 246 0.94 -0.19 -33.21
C GLY A 246 2.06 0.60 -32.53
N ASN A 247 2.96 1.22 -33.31
CA ASN A 247 4.05 2.05 -32.76
C ASN A 247 3.56 3.48 -32.50
N THR A 248 2.52 3.64 -31.67
CA THR A 248 1.91 4.94 -31.36
C THR A 248 1.79 5.19 -29.87
N VAL A 249 1.75 6.45 -29.49
CA VAL A 249 1.46 6.92 -28.12
C VAL A 249 0.27 7.87 -28.19
N ALA A 250 -0.64 7.76 -27.24
CA ALA A 250 -1.85 8.56 -27.17
C ALA A 250 -1.96 9.30 -25.82
N VAL A 251 -2.62 10.44 -25.84
CA VAL A 251 -3.05 11.14 -24.63
C VAL A 251 -4.30 10.50 -24.03
N GLN A 252 -4.37 10.41 -22.71
CA GLN A 252 -5.60 9.98 -22.02
C GLN A 252 -6.72 11.03 -22.11
N ASP A 253 -7.96 10.55 -22.01
CA ASP A 253 -9.16 11.40 -22.18
C ASP A 253 -9.30 12.48 -21.09
N ASP A 254 -8.92 12.17 -19.85
CA ASP A 254 -9.01 13.03 -18.67
C ASP A 254 -7.80 13.97 -18.48
N THR A 255 -6.70 13.77 -19.21
CA THR A 255 -5.50 14.62 -19.14
C THR A 255 -5.82 16.11 -19.33
N SER A 256 -6.82 16.42 -20.15
CA SER A 256 -7.25 17.80 -20.40
C SER A 256 -7.95 18.48 -19.22
N GLU A 257 -8.38 17.70 -18.23
CA GLU A 257 -9.06 18.15 -17.02
C GLU A 257 -8.08 18.63 -15.95
N TRP A 258 -6.79 18.28 -16.04
CA TRP A 258 -5.78 18.79 -15.09
C TRP A 258 -5.66 20.32 -15.12
N PRO A 259 -5.64 20.99 -13.95
CA PRO A 259 -5.78 20.43 -12.61
C PRO A 259 -7.22 20.02 -12.28
N PHE A 260 -7.39 18.83 -11.66
CA PHE A 260 -8.71 18.32 -11.30
C PHE A 260 -9.40 19.20 -10.24
N ASP A 261 -10.74 19.14 -10.25
CA ASP A 261 -11.59 19.91 -9.33
C ASP A 261 -11.61 19.31 -7.92
N ASP A 262 -11.49 17.98 -7.80
CA ASP A 262 -11.41 17.27 -6.52
C ASP A 262 -9.99 17.33 -5.93
N ASP A 263 -9.88 17.39 -4.60
CA ASP A 263 -8.57 17.48 -3.93
C ASP A 263 -7.88 16.10 -3.84
N GLU A 264 -8.65 15.02 -3.71
CA GLU A 264 -8.16 13.63 -3.66
C GLU A 264 -7.54 13.26 -5.02
N ASP A 265 -8.28 13.45 -6.12
CA ASP A 265 -7.79 13.19 -7.49
C ASP A 265 -6.49 13.96 -7.81
N VAL A 266 -6.33 15.17 -7.26
CA VAL A 266 -5.11 15.97 -7.44
C VAL A 266 -3.93 15.39 -6.67
N LEU A 267 -4.15 14.95 -5.44
CA LEU A 267 -3.12 14.36 -4.60
C LEU A 267 -2.71 12.99 -5.14
N ASP A 268 -3.66 12.17 -5.58
CA ASP A 268 -3.39 10.88 -6.22
C ASP A 268 -2.51 11.04 -7.45
N ALA A 269 -2.83 11.98 -8.34
CA ALA A 269 -2.00 12.24 -9.51
C ALA A 269 -0.62 12.81 -9.14
N TRP A 270 -0.52 13.65 -8.11
CA TRP A 270 0.79 14.13 -7.63
C TRP A 270 1.61 12.99 -7.00
N MET A 271 0.98 12.09 -6.25
CA MET A 271 1.63 10.91 -5.66
C MET A 271 2.08 9.91 -6.71
N LEU A 272 1.29 9.69 -7.76
CA LEU A 272 1.60 8.76 -8.83
C LEU A 272 2.92 9.10 -9.55
N GLY A 273 3.25 10.38 -9.68
CA GLY A 273 4.51 10.82 -10.25
C GLY A 273 5.67 10.96 -9.25
N LEU A 274 5.50 10.60 -7.98
CA LEU A 274 6.47 10.88 -6.92
C LEU A 274 7.84 10.25 -7.21
N HIS A 275 7.90 9.01 -7.70
CA HIS A 275 9.15 8.34 -8.06
C HIS A 275 9.91 9.00 -9.21
N SER A 276 9.29 9.94 -9.93
CA SER A 276 10.00 10.76 -10.92
C SER A 276 11.12 11.60 -10.33
N VAL A 277 11.22 11.73 -8.99
CA VAL A 277 12.35 12.40 -8.33
C VAL A 277 13.71 11.89 -8.81
N ASP A 278 13.81 10.61 -9.18
CA ASP A 278 15.05 10.00 -9.66
C ASP A 278 15.48 10.55 -11.04
N TYR A 279 14.54 11.11 -11.82
CA TYR A 279 14.88 11.84 -13.06
C TYR A 279 15.63 13.15 -12.80
N GLY A 280 15.74 13.57 -11.53
CA GLY A 280 16.60 14.66 -11.11
C GLY A 280 18.07 14.29 -11.02
N ASP A 281 18.40 13.00 -11.03
CA ASP A 281 19.78 12.55 -10.88
C ASP A 281 20.65 12.97 -12.09
N PRO A 282 21.94 13.26 -11.86
CA PRO A 282 22.80 13.71 -12.95
C PRO A 282 23.16 12.55 -13.89
N GLU A 283 22.94 12.75 -15.18
CA GLU A 283 23.29 11.81 -16.24
C GLU A 283 24.49 12.32 -17.07
N PRO A 284 25.74 12.20 -16.58
CA PRO A 284 26.91 12.41 -17.44
C PRO A 284 26.91 11.42 -18.61
N SER A 285 27.61 11.75 -19.69
CA SER A 285 27.64 10.91 -20.91
C SER A 285 28.36 9.56 -20.75
N ASP A 286 28.95 9.32 -19.59
CA ASP A 286 29.67 8.11 -19.25
C ASP A 286 28.79 7.33 -18.27
N ASP A 287 28.33 6.16 -18.68
CA ASP A 287 27.29 5.40 -17.97
C ASP A 287 27.77 4.97 -16.57
N ASP A 288 29.06 4.66 -16.40
CA ASP A 288 29.63 4.28 -15.10
C ASP A 288 29.62 5.48 -14.14
N LEU A 289 29.88 6.70 -14.66
CA LEU A 289 29.79 7.92 -13.85
C LEU A 289 28.36 8.32 -13.54
N ALA A 290 27.40 7.96 -14.41
CA ALA A 290 25.98 8.19 -14.16
C ALA A 290 25.48 7.25 -13.05
N MET A 291 25.86 5.97 -13.12
CA MET A 291 25.54 4.99 -12.08
C MET A 291 26.06 5.42 -10.71
N ALA A 292 27.31 5.91 -10.62
CA ALA A 292 27.89 6.41 -9.38
C ALA A 292 27.19 7.65 -8.78
N LEU A 293 26.27 8.30 -9.52
CA LEU A 293 25.46 9.44 -9.07
C LEU A 293 23.96 9.11 -8.95
N ALA A 294 23.54 7.90 -9.33
CA ALA A 294 22.16 7.45 -9.18
C ALA A 294 21.79 7.45 -7.68
N GLY A 295 20.58 7.89 -7.33
CA GLY A 295 20.10 8.01 -5.96
C GLY A 295 20.48 9.33 -5.26
N LEU A 296 21.23 10.22 -5.91
CA LEU A 296 21.65 11.50 -5.33
C LEU A 296 20.46 12.38 -4.89
N THR A 297 19.37 12.34 -5.65
CA THR A 297 18.16 13.11 -5.35
C THR A 297 17.50 12.63 -4.06
N ARG A 298 17.32 11.32 -3.88
CA ARG A 298 16.78 10.72 -2.66
C ARG A 298 17.69 10.99 -1.46
N ASN A 299 19.01 10.86 -1.63
CA ASN A 299 20.00 11.14 -0.59
C ASN A 299 19.94 12.61 -0.11
N LEU A 300 19.72 13.56 -1.03
CA LEU A 300 19.50 14.96 -0.69
C LEU A 300 18.23 15.15 0.14
N LEU A 301 17.12 14.53 -0.29
CA LEU A 301 15.81 14.64 0.35
C LEU A 301 15.82 14.12 1.79
N VAL A 302 16.37 12.92 2.03
CA VAL A 302 16.45 12.32 3.38
C VAL A 302 17.32 13.17 4.31
N ARG A 303 18.47 13.67 3.84
CA ARG A 303 19.34 14.57 4.63
C ARG A 303 18.67 15.91 4.95
N LEU A 304 17.85 16.41 4.04
CA LEU A 304 17.08 17.63 4.26
C LEU A 304 15.99 17.39 5.31
N LEU A 305 15.30 16.26 5.27
CA LEU A 305 14.32 15.84 6.28
C LEU A 305 14.96 15.69 7.66
N LEU A 306 16.07 14.93 7.77
CA LEU A 306 16.87 14.77 8.99
C LEU A 306 17.39 16.12 9.52
N GLY A 307 17.63 17.07 8.62
CA GLY A 307 17.97 18.46 8.92
C GLY A 307 16.81 19.32 9.43
N GLY A 308 15.62 18.75 9.69
CA GLY A 308 14.41 19.48 10.07
C GLY A 308 13.74 20.22 8.90
N GLY A 309 13.95 19.73 7.68
CA GLY A 309 13.38 20.29 6.44
C GLY A 309 14.04 21.59 5.96
N SER A 310 15.16 22.02 6.56
CA SER A 310 15.88 23.22 6.12
C SER A 310 17.36 23.17 6.43
N ARG A 311 18.20 23.31 5.40
CA ARG A 311 19.66 23.25 5.52
C ARG A 311 20.35 24.27 4.60
N ALA A 312 21.57 24.65 4.93
CA ALA A 312 22.40 25.46 4.04
C ALA A 312 22.90 24.58 2.87
N LEU A 313 22.64 25.00 1.63
CA LEU A 313 23.02 24.27 0.43
C LEU A 313 24.54 24.00 0.34
N PRO A 314 25.45 24.92 0.74
CA PRO A 314 26.88 24.61 0.75
C PRO A 314 27.26 23.46 1.70
N GLU A 315 26.59 23.33 2.85
CA GLU A 315 26.85 22.26 3.80
C GLU A 315 26.33 20.92 3.26
N LEU A 316 25.09 20.90 2.74
CA LEU A 316 24.55 19.72 2.06
C LEU A 316 25.42 19.27 0.89
N ARG A 317 25.96 20.21 0.11
CA ARG A 317 26.85 19.91 -1.01
C ARG A 317 28.12 19.19 -0.56
N GLU A 318 28.72 19.60 0.55
CA GLU A 318 29.90 18.95 1.10
C GLU A 318 29.57 17.53 1.59
N GLU A 319 28.47 17.36 2.32
CA GLU A 319 28.01 16.05 2.83
C GLU A 319 27.65 15.08 1.70
N LEU A 320 26.95 15.54 0.65
CA LEU A 320 26.57 14.72 -0.49
C LEU A 320 27.79 14.34 -1.35
N ALA A 321 28.77 15.23 -1.49
CA ALA A 321 30.01 14.91 -2.20
C ALA A 321 30.82 13.82 -1.47
N GLU A 322 30.83 13.84 -0.14
CA GLU A 322 31.43 12.79 0.69
C GLU A 322 30.65 11.48 0.55
N ALA A 323 29.31 11.53 0.66
CA ALA A 323 28.45 10.36 0.51
C ALA A 323 28.64 9.67 -0.86
N VAL A 324 28.61 10.44 -1.95
CA VAL A 324 28.86 9.91 -3.31
C VAL A 324 30.24 9.25 -3.42
N ALA A 325 31.28 9.88 -2.85
CA ALA A 325 32.64 9.35 -2.94
C ALA A 325 32.88 8.12 -2.04
N ASP A 326 32.13 7.98 -0.95
CA ASP A 326 32.19 6.83 -0.06
C ASP A 326 31.35 5.66 -0.59
N ASN A 327 30.31 5.95 -1.37
CA ASN A 327 29.36 4.99 -1.91
C ASN A 327 29.91 4.20 -3.12
N ASP A 328 30.64 4.88 -4.02
CA ASP A 328 31.16 4.28 -5.25
C ASP A 328 32.62 4.72 -5.50
N GLU A 329 33.47 3.81 -5.98
CA GLU A 329 34.89 4.09 -6.26
C GLU A 329 35.10 5.23 -7.28
N LEU A 330 34.16 5.38 -8.22
CA LEU A 330 34.11 6.44 -9.23
C LEU A 330 33.35 7.68 -8.75
N GLY A 331 32.66 7.64 -7.61
CA GLY A 331 31.79 8.73 -7.17
C GLY A 331 32.48 10.09 -7.08
N GLY A 332 33.71 10.14 -6.56
CA GLY A 332 34.49 11.38 -6.51
C GLY A 332 34.85 11.93 -7.90
N ASP A 333 35.14 11.04 -8.86
CA ASP A 333 35.43 11.40 -10.24
C ASP A 333 34.15 11.82 -10.98
N ALA A 334 33.03 11.13 -10.74
CA ALA A 334 31.70 11.46 -11.26
C ALA A 334 31.24 12.84 -10.82
N TRP A 335 31.33 13.13 -9.51
CA TRP A 335 31.01 14.43 -8.93
C TRP A 335 31.82 15.56 -9.59
N ALA A 336 33.12 15.33 -9.79
CA ALA A 336 34.02 16.31 -10.40
C ALA A 336 33.76 16.50 -11.91
N ALA A 337 33.44 15.42 -12.64
CA ALA A 337 33.19 15.45 -14.07
C ALA A 337 31.91 16.22 -14.44
N THR A 338 30.87 16.09 -13.61
CA THR A 338 29.57 16.74 -13.78
C THR A 338 29.62 18.25 -13.47
N GLY A 339 30.60 18.69 -12.67
CA GLY A 339 30.83 20.11 -12.35
C GLY A 339 29.87 20.66 -11.29
N ASP A 340 28.58 20.74 -11.59
CA ASP A 340 27.53 21.02 -10.59
C ASP A 340 26.46 19.91 -10.57
N PRO A 341 26.71 18.80 -9.86
CA PRO A 341 25.79 17.66 -9.78
C PRO A 341 24.43 18.02 -9.15
N LEU A 342 24.36 19.05 -8.29
CA LEU A 342 23.11 19.42 -7.64
C LEU A 342 22.21 20.30 -8.52
N ALA A 343 22.70 20.84 -9.63
CA ALA A 343 21.88 21.67 -10.51
C ALA A 343 20.65 20.92 -11.08
N PRO A 344 20.79 19.74 -11.74
CA PRO A 344 19.62 18.99 -12.23
C PRO A 344 18.70 18.53 -11.09
N VAL A 345 19.26 18.08 -9.97
CA VAL A 345 18.51 17.67 -8.77
C VAL A 345 17.60 18.79 -8.26
N LEU A 346 18.18 19.99 -8.08
CA LEU A 346 17.43 21.15 -7.58
C LEU A 346 16.42 21.66 -8.60
N ASP A 347 16.74 21.66 -9.89
CA ASP A 347 15.82 22.06 -10.95
C ASP A 347 14.60 21.12 -11.00
N TRP A 348 14.83 19.81 -10.85
CA TRP A 348 13.76 18.81 -10.85
C TRP A 348 12.90 18.91 -9.59
N LEU A 349 13.50 18.86 -8.40
CA LEU A 349 12.76 18.95 -7.12
C LEU A 349 12.00 20.27 -6.98
N THR A 350 12.56 21.39 -7.44
CA THR A 350 11.84 22.68 -7.47
C THR A 350 10.69 22.64 -8.46
N GLY A 351 10.92 22.05 -9.64
CA GLY A 351 9.90 21.87 -10.68
C GLY A 351 8.77 20.93 -10.27
N TYR A 352 9.05 19.96 -9.41
CA TYR A 352 8.09 19.01 -8.85
C TYR A 352 7.44 19.53 -7.56
N GLY A 353 7.87 20.70 -7.08
CA GLY A 353 7.31 21.35 -5.90
C GLY A 353 7.78 20.79 -4.56
N MET A 354 8.83 19.96 -4.53
CA MET A 354 9.40 19.34 -3.32
C MET A 354 10.25 20.30 -2.50
N VAL A 355 11.00 21.19 -3.16
CA VAL A 355 11.93 22.09 -2.47
C VAL A 355 11.80 23.52 -2.94
N GLU A 356 12.22 24.45 -2.09
CA GLU A 356 12.45 25.85 -2.44
C GLU A 356 13.84 26.29 -1.97
N LEU A 357 14.49 27.15 -2.77
CA LEU A 357 15.78 27.73 -2.47
C LEU A 357 15.64 29.23 -2.17
N ASP A 358 15.89 29.63 -0.93
CA ASP A 358 15.97 31.04 -0.50
C ASP A 358 17.41 31.43 -0.21
N GLY A 359 18.06 32.10 -1.17
CA GLY A 359 19.48 32.38 -1.12
C GLY A 359 20.29 31.08 -1.15
N ASP A 360 21.05 30.83 -0.08
CA ASP A 360 21.82 29.59 0.10
C ASP A 360 21.11 28.58 1.03
N THR A 361 19.84 28.80 1.37
CA THR A 361 19.07 27.90 2.25
C THR A 361 18.05 27.10 1.43
N LEU A 362 18.22 25.79 1.40
CA LEU A 362 17.27 24.86 0.81
C LEU A 362 16.23 24.45 1.85
N ARG A 363 14.97 24.34 1.45
CA ARG A 363 13.84 23.97 2.32
C ARG A 363 12.95 22.95 1.64
N LEU A 364 12.45 21.97 2.39
CA LEU A 364 11.30 21.19 1.96
C LEU A 364 10.06 22.09 1.96
N THR A 365 9.25 21.97 0.93
CA THR A 365 7.89 22.51 0.94
C THR A 365 6.97 21.58 1.74
N ALA A 366 5.69 21.95 1.88
CA ALA A 366 4.69 21.03 2.45
C ALA A 366 4.58 19.73 1.65
N LEU A 367 4.51 19.83 0.31
CA LEU A 367 4.53 18.66 -0.58
C LEU A 367 5.84 17.90 -0.47
N GLY A 368 6.98 18.60 -0.33
CA GLY A 368 8.27 17.96 -0.10
C GLY A 368 8.30 17.11 1.15
N THR A 369 7.76 17.61 2.27
CA THR A 369 7.65 16.81 3.49
C THR A 369 6.74 15.61 3.28
N GLU A 370 5.58 15.78 2.63
CA GLU A 370 4.66 14.69 2.30
C GLU A 370 5.36 13.60 1.46
N GLY A 371 6.01 14.01 0.37
CA GLY A 371 6.67 13.09 -0.55
C GLY A 371 7.83 12.34 0.08
N VAL A 372 8.65 12.98 0.91
CA VAL A 372 9.74 12.25 1.59
C VAL A 372 9.20 11.28 2.64
N VAL A 373 8.11 11.62 3.34
CA VAL A 373 7.45 10.67 4.25
C VAL A 373 6.95 9.44 3.48
N HIS A 374 6.33 9.63 2.32
CA HIS A 374 5.91 8.52 1.47
C HIS A 374 7.07 7.68 0.94
N LEU A 375 8.16 8.30 0.47
CA LEU A 375 9.34 7.55 0.00
C LEU A 375 9.99 6.73 1.11
N VAL A 376 9.93 7.21 2.36
CA VAL A 376 10.40 6.49 3.55
C VAL A 376 9.47 5.32 3.87
N ASP A 377 8.15 5.53 3.80
CA ASP A 377 7.13 4.48 3.99
C ASP A 377 7.22 3.39 2.91
N ASP A 378 7.45 3.75 1.65
CA ASP A 378 7.69 2.82 0.52
C ASP A 378 8.93 1.95 0.73
N SER A 379 9.85 2.38 1.60
CA SER A 379 11.06 1.64 2.00
C SER A 379 10.85 0.80 3.26
N ASP A 380 9.61 0.66 3.75
CA ASP A 380 9.23 -0.02 5.00
C ASP A 380 9.92 0.56 6.26
N ILE A 381 10.32 1.83 6.23
CA ILE A 381 10.98 2.51 7.35
C ILE A 381 9.96 3.27 8.19
N GLU A 382 9.92 2.98 9.50
CA GLU A 382 8.99 3.66 10.42
C GLU A 382 9.34 5.14 10.62
N ILE A 383 8.36 6.02 10.35
CA ILE A 383 8.44 7.45 10.65
C ILE A 383 7.16 7.96 11.32
N ASP A 384 7.31 8.76 12.38
CA ASP A 384 6.16 9.31 13.11
C ASP A 384 5.62 10.56 12.39
N ALA A 385 4.81 10.35 11.35
CA ALA A 385 4.10 11.40 10.62
C ALA A 385 2.61 11.41 10.99
N ARG A 386 2.10 12.57 11.42
CA ARG A 386 0.71 12.74 11.86
C ARG A 386 0.07 13.97 11.23
N PRO A 387 -1.25 13.99 11.03
CA PRO A 387 -1.96 15.19 10.62
C PRO A 387 -1.70 16.37 11.56
N ALA A 388 -1.72 17.58 11.01
CA ALA A 388 -1.70 18.80 11.82
C ALA A 388 -2.91 18.85 12.77
N ILE A 389 -2.66 19.30 14.01
CA ILE A 389 -3.67 19.31 15.09
C ILE A 389 -4.88 20.18 14.74
N GLU A 390 -4.64 21.27 14.00
CA GLU A 390 -5.67 22.21 13.56
C GLU A 390 -6.62 21.63 12.50
N SER A 391 -6.16 20.68 11.67
CA SER A 391 -6.97 20.03 10.64
C SER A 391 -7.59 18.72 11.11
N MET A 392 -7.01 18.09 12.12
CA MET A 392 -7.51 16.82 12.66
C MET A 392 -8.94 16.95 13.19
N SER A 393 -9.83 16.12 12.66
CA SER A 393 -11.19 15.94 13.14
C SER A 393 -11.20 15.20 14.48
N ALA A 394 -12.35 15.24 15.18
CA ALA A 394 -12.51 14.47 16.41
C ALA A 394 -12.47 12.96 16.17
N HIS A 395 -12.92 12.50 14.98
CA HIS A 395 -12.91 11.09 14.62
C HIS A 395 -11.48 10.60 14.39
N GLU A 396 -10.72 11.28 13.52
CA GLU A 396 -9.30 10.95 13.26
C GLU A 396 -8.48 10.97 14.54
N LEU A 397 -8.70 11.95 15.42
CA LEU A 397 -8.03 12.02 16.72
C LEU A 397 -8.30 10.79 17.58
N LEU A 398 -9.54 10.32 17.65
CA LEU A 398 -9.92 9.17 18.47
C LEU A 398 -9.38 7.86 17.88
N VAL A 399 -9.41 7.71 16.55
CA VAL A 399 -8.82 6.57 15.83
C VAL A 399 -7.31 6.53 16.08
N LEU A 400 -6.60 7.63 15.82
CA LEU A 400 -5.16 7.75 16.09
C LEU A 400 -4.83 7.46 17.56
N SER A 401 -5.61 7.99 18.50
CA SER A 401 -5.40 7.77 19.94
C SER A 401 -5.54 6.30 20.36
N ALA A 402 -6.23 5.46 19.58
CA ALA A 402 -6.36 4.03 19.86
C ALA A 402 -5.08 3.23 19.55
N GLU A 403 -4.24 3.75 18.66
CA GLU A 403 -3.00 3.11 18.20
C GLU A 403 -1.77 3.61 18.97
N LEU A 404 -1.87 4.79 19.59
CA LEU A 404 -0.79 5.42 20.34
C LEU A 404 -0.65 4.89 21.78
N PRO A 405 0.58 4.91 22.34
CA PRO A 405 0.78 4.80 23.78
C PRO A 405 -0.04 5.84 24.56
N GLU A 406 -0.54 5.47 25.74
CA GLU A 406 -1.45 6.31 26.56
C GLU A 406 -0.91 7.75 26.78
N GLU A 407 0.39 7.90 27.06
CA GLU A 407 1.00 9.22 27.28
C GLU A 407 1.00 10.09 26.02
N GLU A 408 1.14 9.49 24.83
CA GLU A 408 1.12 10.20 23.55
C GLU A 408 -0.30 10.54 23.11
N ALA A 409 -1.23 9.60 23.26
CA ALA A 409 -2.65 9.83 23.02
C ALA A 409 -3.17 11.00 23.87
N ASP A 410 -2.82 11.04 25.16
CA ASP A 410 -3.16 12.14 26.06
C ASP A 410 -2.55 13.48 25.59
N ALA A 411 -1.32 13.46 25.05
CA ALA A 411 -0.68 14.65 24.52
C ALA A 411 -1.36 15.18 23.25
N GLU A 412 -1.76 14.28 22.33
CA GLU A 412 -2.53 14.61 21.11
C GLU A 412 -3.90 15.21 21.48
N LEU A 413 -4.65 14.52 22.35
CA LEU A 413 -5.95 14.99 22.85
C LEU A 413 -5.84 16.37 23.50
N ALA A 414 -4.82 16.58 24.34
CA ALA A 414 -4.57 17.88 24.97
C ALA A 414 -4.20 18.96 23.95
N ALA A 415 -3.42 18.63 22.92
CA ALA A 415 -3.08 19.56 21.85
C ALA A 415 -4.33 19.98 21.06
N TRP A 416 -5.14 19.01 20.65
CA TRP A 416 -6.37 19.22 19.91
C TRP A 416 -7.40 20.05 20.69
N MET A 417 -7.56 19.76 22.00
CA MET A 417 -8.46 20.50 22.88
C MET A 417 -8.02 21.96 23.09
N ARG A 418 -6.70 22.27 23.09
CA ARG A 418 -6.21 23.66 23.26
C ARG A 418 -6.64 24.60 22.15
N LEU A 419 -6.97 24.08 20.97
CA LEU A 419 -7.41 24.87 19.82
C LEU A 419 -8.92 25.08 19.78
N ARG A 420 -9.68 24.51 20.72
CA ARG A 420 -11.15 24.47 20.70
C ARG A 420 -11.76 25.00 21.99
N GLU A 421 -12.96 25.55 21.90
CA GLU A 421 -13.74 25.85 23.11
C GLU A 421 -14.21 24.52 23.74
N PRO A 422 -14.14 24.34 25.08
CA PRO A 422 -14.46 23.05 25.71
C PRO A 422 -15.85 22.49 25.36
N ALA A 423 -16.87 23.35 25.29
CA ALA A 423 -18.22 22.93 24.91
C ALA A 423 -18.29 22.45 23.45
N LYS A 424 -17.49 23.04 22.56
CA LYS A 424 -17.43 22.65 21.14
C LYS A 424 -16.63 21.35 20.95
N ALA A 425 -15.51 21.21 21.66
CA ALA A 425 -14.75 19.97 21.73
C ALA A 425 -15.63 18.80 22.21
N ALA A 426 -16.44 19.02 23.26
CA ALA A 426 -17.37 18.02 23.76
C ALA A 426 -18.43 17.60 22.72
N GLU A 427 -18.95 18.56 21.95
CA GLU A 427 -19.90 18.30 20.87
C GLU A 427 -19.26 17.48 19.74
N GLU A 428 -18.07 17.89 19.26
CA GLU A 428 -17.35 17.21 18.17
C GLU A 428 -16.97 15.77 18.53
N LEU A 429 -16.44 15.53 19.74
CA LEU A 429 -16.07 14.18 20.19
C LEU A 429 -17.29 13.24 20.31
N LEU A 430 -18.40 13.72 20.87
CA LEU A 430 -19.62 12.91 20.96
C LEU A 430 -20.28 12.73 19.60
N GLN A 431 -20.16 13.69 18.68
CA GLN A 431 -20.63 13.52 17.32
C GLN A 431 -19.84 12.43 16.59
N ALA A 432 -18.50 12.46 16.66
CA ALA A 432 -17.64 11.42 16.08
C ALA A 432 -17.98 10.02 16.62
N ALA A 433 -18.24 9.91 17.94
CA ALA A 433 -18.67 8.66 18.57
C ALA A 433 -20.08 8.19 18.17
N ALA A 434 -20.90 9.05 17.55
CA ALA A 434 -22.22 8.69 17.05
C ALA A 434 -22.22 8.34 15.56
N GLU A 435 -21.14 8.62 14.82
CA GLU A 435 -21.06 8.36 13.37
C GLU A 435 -21.06 6.86 13.06
N ASP A 436 -20.26 6.08 13.79
CA ASP A 436 -20.35 4.62 13.79
C ASP A 436 -20.81 4.10 15.17
N GLU A 437 -22.11 3.78 15.26
CA GLU A 437 -22.68 3.21 16.49
C GLU A 437 -22.06 1.85 16.86
N ALA A 438 -21.46 1.14 15.91
CA ALA A 438 -20.78 -0.12 16.18
C ALA A 438 -19.42 0.07 16.87
N ASP A 439 -18.78 1.23 16.74
CA ASP A 439 -17.47 1.43 17.34
C ASP A 439 -17.55 1.72 18.85
N ALA A 440 -17.43 0.64 19.64
CA ALA A 440 -17.43 0.73 21.10
C ALA A 440 -16.18 1.43 21.65
N LEU A 441 -15.02 1.30 20.98
CA LEU A 441 -13.76 1.85 21.46
C LEU A 441 -13.78 3.38 21.34
N ILE A 442 -14.09 3.88 20.14
CA ILE A 442 -14.21 5.32 19.86
C ILE A 442 -15.26 5.95 20.78
N ARG A 443 -16.40 5.28 20.97
CA ARG A 443 -17.46 5.76 21.87
C ARG A 443 -17.00 5.85 23.33
N VAL A 444 -16.32 4.83 23.85
CA VAL A 444 -15.80 4.84 25.23
C VAL A 444 -14.72 5.90 25.41
N GLN A 445 -13.80 6.01 24.45
CA GLN A 445 -12.73 7.02 24.48
C GLN A 445 -13.32 8.43 24.46
N ALA A 446 -14.21 8.74 23.52
CA ALA A 446 -14.90 10.03 23.44
C ALA A 446 -15.61 10.35 24.77
N ALA A 447 -16.37 9.39 25.30
CA ALA A 447 -17.10 9.61 26.54
C ALA A 447 -16.18 9.86 27.75
N SER A 448 -15.05 9.14 27.82
CA SER A 448 -14.02 9.33 28.85
C SER A 448 -13.44 10.74 28.79
N VAL A 449 -12.98 11.17 27.61
CA VAL A 449 -12.40 12.50 27.38
C VAL A 449 -13.40 13.60 27.71
N VAL A 450 -14.62 13.50 27.18
CA VAL A 450 -15.68 14.49 27.41
C VAL A 450 -16.08 14.56 28.88
N GLY A 451 -16.02 13.43 29.60
CA GLY A 451 -16.27 13.36 31.04
C GLY A 451 -15.32 14.23 31.86
N THR A 452 -14.10 14.48 31.39
CA THR A 452 -13.10 15.32 32.08
C THR A 452 -13.42 16.82 32.00
N LEU A 453 -14.21 17.24 31.02
CA LEU A 453 -14.56 18.65 30.78
C LEU A 453 -15.61 19.19 31.77
N GLY A 454 -16.22 18.33 32.58
CA GLY A 454 -17.13 18.72 33.65
C GLY A 454 -18.35 19.52 33.17
N ALA A 455 -18.57 20.69 33.76
CA ALA A 455 -19.77 21.49 33.51
C ALA A 455 -19.86 22.03 32.06
N ASP A 456 -18.73 22.21 31.39
CA ASP A 456 -18.70 22.74 30.02
C ASP A 456 -19.26 21.74 29.00
N ALA A 457 -19.23 20.44 29.30
CA ALA A 457 -19.78 19.38 28.46
C ALA A 457 -21.30 19.13 28.66
N VAL A 458 -21.94 19.78 29.64
CA VAL A 458 -23.37 19.55 29.94
C VAL A 458 -24.29 19.71 28.71
N PRO A 459 -24.13 20.73 27.84
CA PRO A 459 -24.94 20.86 26.64
C PRO A 459 -24.78 19.67 25.67
N ALA A 460 -23.55 19.20 25.48
CA ALA A 460 -23.23 18.07 24.60
C ALA A 460 -23.84 16.77 25.15
N TRP A 461 -23.71 16.52 26.46
CA TRP A 461 -24.36 15.38 27.10
C TRP A 461 -25.89 15.41 27.01
N GLN A 462 -26.50 16.58 27.15
CA GLN A 462 -27.95 16.72 26.99
C GLN A 462 -28.41 16.42 25.55
N ALA A 463 -27.60 16.75 24.54
CA ALA A 463 -27.86 16.38 23.16
C ALA A 463 -27.73 14.86 22.97
N ALA A 464 -26.63 14.27 23.47
CA ALA A 464 -26.32 12.84 23.37
C ALA A 464 -27.36 11.91 24.04
N LEU A 465 -28.18 12.41 24.97
CA LEU A 465 -29.31 11.65 25.52
C LEU A 465 -30.32 11.16 24.47
N LYS A 466 -30.35 11.80 23.29
CA LYS A 466 -31.23 11.43 22.17
C LYS A 466 -30.65 10.30 21.32
N GLU A 467 -29.33 10.12 21.35
CA GLU A 467 -28.64 9.07 20.60
C GLU A 467 -28.63 7.78 21.43
N PRO A 468 -29.23 6.68 20.94
CA PRO A 468 -29.35 5.44 21.71
C PRO A 468 -28.01 4.89 22.21
N SER A 469 -26.98 4.94 21.36
CA SER A 469 -25.63 4.45 21.67
C SER A 469 -24.90 5.29 22.72
N LEU A 470 -25.14 6.61 22.76
CA LEU A 470 -24.49 7.53 23.70
C LEU A 470 -25.30 7.80 24.98
N ARG A 471 -26.60 7.48 24.96
CA ARG A 471 -27.49 7.68 26.10
C ARG A 471 -26.94 7.11 27.41
N PRO A 472 -26.34 5.89 27.47
CA PRO A 472 -25.81 5.34 28.72
C PRO A 472 -24.73 6.21 29.36
N TYR A 473 -23.82 6.74 28.53
CA TYR A 473 -22.75 7.65 28.94
C TYR A 473 -23.31 9.00 29.39
N ALA A 474 -24.21 9.58 28.58
CA ALA A 474 -24.83 10.86 28.86
C ALA A 474 -25.62 10.86 30.18
N ALA A 475 -26.46 9.84 30.41
CA ALA A 475 -27.23 9.71 31.65
C ALA A 475 -26.31 9.56 32.87
N THR A 476 -25.21 8.80 32.72
CA THR A 476 -24.22 8.58 33.77
C THR A 476 -23.50 9.88 34.15
N HIS A 477 -22.94 10.60 33.17
CA HIS A 477 -22.20 11.83 33.42
C HIS A 477 -23.11 12.98 33.93
N LEU A 478 -24.30 13.16 33.35
CA LEU A 478 -25.24 14.19 33.81
C LEU A 478 -25.71 13.94 35.26
N SER A 479 -25.93 12.67 35.63
CA SER A 479 -26.27 12.28 37.00
C SER A 479 -25.11 12.54 37.97
N GLN A 480 -23.89 12.17 37.60
CA GLN A 480 -22.68 12.42 38.40
C GLN A 480 -22.41 13.92 38.62
N LEU A 481 -22.67 14.75 37.60
CA LEU A 481 -22.56 16.21 37.68
C LEU A 481 -23.71 16.86 38.48
N GLY A 482 -24.76 16.11 38.82
CA GLY A 482 -25.91 16.62 39.58
C GLY A 482 -26.75 17.63 38.80
N VAL A 483 -26.83 17.50 37.47
CA VAL A 483 -27.60 18.40 36.61
C VAL A 483 -29.09 18.25 36.92
N GLU A 484 -29.76 19.38 37.20
CA GLU A 484 -31.19 19.37 37.54
C GLU A 484 -32.04 18.85 36.37
N GLY A 485 -32.90 17.87 36.65
CA GLY A 485 -33.79 17.27 35.64
C GLY A 485 -33.12 16.21 34.75
N ALA A 486 -31.85 15.89 34.97
CA ALA A 486 -31.17 14.80 34.25
C ALA A 486 -31.81 13.43 34.58
N PRO A 487 -31.96 12.54 33.59
CA PRO A 487 -32.39 11.18 33.85
C PRO A 487 -31.32 10.41 34.64
N GLN A 488 -31.75 9.47 35.48
CA GLN A 488 -30.86 8.49 36.08
C GLN A 488 -30.53 7.39 35.07
N PRO A 489 -29.30 6.81 35.10
CA PRO A 489 -28.99 5.60 34.34
C PRO A 489 -29.97 4.47 34.67
N THR A 490 -30.45 3.81 33.63
CA THR A 490 -31.33 2.64 33.75
C THR A 490 -30.51 1.35 33.83
N GLU A 491 -31.17 0.22 34.10
CA GLU A 491 -30.51 -1.10 34.03
C GLU A 491 -30.03 -1.40 32.60
N ASP A 492 -30.83 -1.09 31.58
CA ASP A 492 -30.45 -1.26 30.17
C ASP A 492 -29.22 -0.41 29.81
N ASP A 493 -29.14 0.82 30.32
CA ASP A 493 -27.95 1.67 30.16
C ASP A 493 -26.71 0.99 30.78
N THR A 494 -26.85 0.40 31.97
CA THR A 494 -25.75 -0.33 32.64
C THR A 494 -25.32 -1.56 31.84
N TYR A 495 -26.27 -2.31 31.28
CA TYR A 495 -25.97 -3.48 30.44
C TYR A 495 -25.26 -3.09 29.14
N TRP A 496 -25.60 -1.93 28.55
CA TRP A 496 -24.89 -1.40 27.39
C TRP A 496 -23.41 -1.14 27.70
N LEU A 497 -23.10 -0.45 28.80
CA LEU A 497 -21.71 -0.16 29.19
C LEU A 497 -20.89 -1.44 29.42
N ILE A 498 -21.51 -2.50 29.94
CA ILE A 498 -20.86 -3.83 30.08
C ILE A 498 -20.57 -4.45 28.71
N LEU A 499 -21.49 -4.33 27.75
CA LEU A 499 -21.29 -4.83 26.40
C LEU A 499 -20.16 -4.07 25.68
N ASP A 500 -20.09 -2.75 25.82
CA ASP A 500 -18.98 -1.93 25.27
C ASP A 500 -17.63 -2.39 25.82
N MET A 501 -17.52 -2.54 27.14
CA MET A 501 -16.30 -3.04 27.80
C MET A 501 -15.88 -4.42 27.27
N TRP A 502 -16.86 -5.31 27.06
CA TRP A 502 -16.61 -6.64 26.49
C TRP A 502 -16.23 -6.59 25.02
N THR A 503 -16.82 -5.70 24.21
CA THR A 503 -16.42 -5.46 22.82
C THR A 503 -14.96 -5.01 22.74
N ILE A 504 -14.57 -4.02 23.53
CA ILE A 504 -13.19 -3.52 23.55
C ILE A 504 -12.22 -4.62 23.96
N SER A 505 -12.51 -5.33 25.06
CA SER A 505 -11.67 -6.44 25.52
C SER A 505 -11.58 -7.57 24.50
N ALA A 506 -12.65 -7.79 23.71
CA ALA A 506 -12.67 -8.75 22.62
C ALA A 506 -11.76 -8.32 21.45
N GLY A 507 -11.74 -7.03 21.11
CA GLY A 507 -10.85 -6.42 20.11
C GLY A 507 -9.38 -6.54 20.47
N LEU A 508 -9.02 -6.34 21.74
CA LEU A 508 -7.65 -6.50 22.26
C LEU A 508 -7.14 -7.96 22.27
N GLY A 509 -7.98 -8.92 21.90
CA GLY A 509 -7.61 -10.31 21.72
C GLY A 509 -8.19 -11.27 22.78
N ARG A 510 -7.94 -12.57 22.58
CA ARG A 510 -8.57 -13.63 23.37
C ARG A 510 -8.19 -13.58 24.86
N ALA A 511 -6.93 -13.27 25.15
CA ALA A 511 -6.41 -13.27 26.51
C ALA A 511 -7.09 -12.18 27.37
N GLU A 512 -7.12 -10.95 26.87
CA GLU A 512 -7.81 -9.81 27.51
C GLU A 512 -9.30 -10.07 27.67
N PHE A 513 -9.97 -10.56 26.62
CA PHE A 513 -11.38 -10.90 26.71
C PHE A 513 -11.69 -11.93 27.81
N VAL A 514 -10.91 -13.02 27.88
CA VAL A 514 -11.07 -14.03 28.93
C VAL A 514 -10.71 -13.48 30.31
N GLY A 515 -9.71 -12.59 30.39
CA GLY A 515 -9.35 -11.85 31.60
C GLY A 515 -10.53 -11.06 32.14
N SER A 516 -11.13 -10.19 31.31
CA SER A 516 -12.29 -9.35 31.67
C SER A 516 -13.48 -10.16 32.19
N LEU A 517 -13.72 -11.36 31.62
CA LEU A 517 -14.79 -12.25 32.07
C LEU A 517 -14.47 -12.94 33.40
N ARG A 518 -13.19 -13.23 33.69
CA ARG A 518 -12.79 -13.89 34.94
C ARG A 518 -12.89 -12.99 36.16
N ASP A 519 -12.82 -11.68 35.96
CA ASP A 519 -12.97 -10.70 37.03
C ASP A 519 -14.41 -10.57 37.53
N ILE A 520 -15.35 -11.17 36.80
CA ILE A 520 -16.78 -11.19 37.13
C ILE A 520 -17.17 -12.57 37.66
N ASP A 521 -17.92 -12.60 38.76
CA ASP A 521 -18.41 -13.86 39.32
C ASP A 521 -19.31 -14.62 38.29
N PRO A 522 -19.11 -15.94 38.10
CA PRO A 522 -19.89 -16.71 37.12
C PRO A 522 -21.41 -16.68 37.31
N GLU A 523 -21.91 -16.53 38.55
CA GLU A 523 -23.35 -16.38 38.80
C GLU A 523 -23.85 -15.03 38.30
N MET A 524 -23.06 -13.97 38.50
CA MET A 524 -23.35 -12.64 37.95
C MET A 524 -23.37 -12.66 36.42
N ILE A 525 -22.41 -13.31 35.76
CA ILE A 525 -22.41 -13.46 34.29
C ILE A 525 -23.64 -14.23 33.83
N ASN A 526 -24.01 -15.34 34.50
CA ASN A 526 -25.23 -16.07 34.15
C ASN A 526 -26.48 -15.19 34.25
N ASN A 527 -26.59 -14.35 35.29
CA ASN A 527 -27.71 -13.43 35.44
C ASN A 527 -27.71 -12.36 34.34
N LEU A 528 -26.54 -11.82 33.97
CA LEU A 528 -26.40 -10.90 32.84
C LEU A 528 -26.85 -11.55 31.52
N LEU A 529 -26.44 -12.79 31.25
CA LEU A 529 -26.83 -13.53 30.05
C LEU A 529 -28.35 -13.77 29.92
N GLU A 530 -29.13 -13.63 31.00
CA GLU A 530 -30.59 -13.69 30.92
C GLU A 530 -31.24 -12.42 30.34
N VAL A 531 -30.52 -11.29 30.39
CA VAL A 531 -31.03 -9.94 30.05
C VAL A 531 -30.27 -9.26 28.92
N ILE A 532 -28.95 -9.39 28.83
CA ILE A 532 -28.11 -8.63 27.88
C ILE A 532 -28.46 -8.89 26.41
N TRP A 533 -28.96 -10.08 26.07
CA TRP A 533 -29.37 -10.43 24.70
C TRP A 533 -30.54 -9.61 24.17
N LYS A 534 -31.23 -8.87 25.04
CA LYS A 534 -32.34 -7.97 24.68
C LYS A 534 -31.87 -6.55 24.36
N ILE A 535 -30.61 -6.23 24.69
CA ILE A 535 -30.06 -4.90 24.47
C ILE A 535 -29.75 -4.76 22.98
N PRO A 536 -30.22 -3.68 22.32
CA PRO A 536 -30.03 -3.48 20.89
C PRO A 536 -28.62 -2.96 20.59
N HIS A 537 -27.61 -3.74 20.98
CA HIS A 537 -26.20 -3.41 20.83
C HIS A 537 -25.61 -4.13 19.61
N ALA A 538 -24.85 -3.42 18.77
CA ALA A 538 -24.32 -3.93 17.50
C ALA A 538 -23.60 -5.29 17.64
N HIS A 539 -22.78 -5.43 18.70
CA HIS A 539 -21.94 -6.62 18.92
C HIS A 539 -22.56 -7.70 19.80
N VAL A 540 -23.84 -7.61 20.18
CA VAL A 540 -24.41 -8.53 21.18
C VAL A 540 -24.35 -9.99 20.75
N GLU A 541 -24.60 -10.30 19.48
CA GLU A 541 -24.53 -11.67 18.97
C GLU A 541 -23.10 -12.21 18.94
N GLU A 542 -22.15 -11.40 18.46
CA GLU A 542 -20.74 -11.79 18.39
C GLU A 542 -20.19 -12.10 19.79
N LEU A 543 -20.44 -11.20 20.76
CA LEU A 543 -20.00 -11.39 22.13
C LEU A 543 -20.60 -12.63 22.78
N LEU A 544 -21.90 -12.87 22.58
CA LEU A 544 -22.55 -14.07 23.10
C LEU A 544 -21.97 -15.35 22.50
N ASP A 545 -21.65 -15.36 21.22
CA ASP A 545 -20.98 -16.50 20.59
C ASP A 545 -19.58 -16.70 21.17
N ARG A 546 -18.78 -15.62 21.25
CA ARG A 546 -17.41 -15.65 21.76
C ARG A 546 -17.35 -16.14 23.20
N ILE A 547 -18.19 -15.61 24.11
CA ILE A 547 -18.33 -16.09 25.50
C ILE A 547 -18.62 -17.60 25.52
N SER A 548 -19.48 -18.08 24.62
CA SER A 548 -19.86 -19.50 24.55
C SER A 548 -18.70 -20.44 24.21
N GLN A 549 -17.68 -19.92 23.53
CA GLN A 549 -16.50 -20.64 23.08
C GLN A 549 -15.37 -20.57 24.09
N VAL A 550 -15.16 -19.41 24.74
CA VAL A 550 -13.94 -19.14 25.52
C VAL A 550 -14.11 -19.22 27.04
N HIS A 551 -15.35 -19.13 27.56
CA HIS A 551 -15.54 -19.05 29.02
C HIS A 551 -15.18 -20.39 29.72
N PRO A 552 -14.38 -20.37 30.80
CA PRO A 552 -13.91 -21.60 31.47
C PRO A 552 -15.02 -22.36 32.20
N ASP A 553 -16.04 -21.66 32.70
CA ASP A 553 -17.24 -22.28 33.27
C ASP A 553 -18.20 -22.77 32.17
N LYS A 554 -18.46 -24.08 32.14
CA LYS A 554 -19.35 -24.73 31.17
C LYS A 554 -20.81 -24.31 31.30
N GLN A 555 -21.27 -23.90 32.48
CA GLN A 555 -22.63 -23.40 32.69
C GLN A 555 -22.82 -22.05 32.02
N VAL A 556 -21.87 -21.12 32.22
CA VAL A 556 -21.86 -19.81 31.57
C VAL A 556 -21.78 -19.98 30.05
N ALA A 557 -20.88 -20.82 29.55
CA ALA A 557 -20.77 -21.10 28.12
C ALA A 557 -22.08 -21.64 27.52
N LYS A 558 -22.83 -22.46 28.27
CA LYS A 558 -24.13 -22.99 27.85
C LYS A 558 -25.24 -21.93 27.93
N ALA A 559 -25.21 -21.05 28.93
CA ALA A 559 -26.11 -19.92 29.04
C ALA A 559 -25.92 -18.95 27.87
N ALA A 560 -24.67 -18.67 27.48
CA ALA A 560 -24.33 -17.82 26.35
C ALA A 560 -24.87 -18.38 25.02
N ARG A 561 -24.72 -19.69 24.73
CA ARG A 561 -25.35 -20.31 23.54
C ARG A 561 -26.87 -20.14 23.50
N ARG A 562 -27.52 -20.25 24.67
CA ARG A 562 -28.97 -20.07 24.78
C ARG A 562 -29.37 -18.61 24.58
N ALA A 563 -28.60 -17.67 25.11
CA ALA A 563 -28.79 -16.25 24.91
C ALA A 563 -28.61 -15.86 23.43
N LEU A 564 -27.57 -16.36 22.77
CA LEU A 564 -27.32 -16.17 21.34
C LEU A 564 -28.50 -16.66 20.49
N PHE A 565 -29.01 -17.87 20.78
CA PHE A 565 -30.18 -18.39 20.08
C PHE A 565 -31.42 -17.49 20.26
N LYS A 566 -31.60 -16.91 21.45
CA LYS A 566 -32.71 -15.97 21.71
C LYS A 566 -32.53 -14.65 20.95
N ALA A 567 -31.31 -14.08 20.92
CA ALA A 567 -31.00 -12.86 20.19
C ALA A 567 -31.35 -13.02 18.69
N ARG A 568 -30.79 -14.06 18.04
CA ARG A 568 -31.07 -14.38 16.63
C ARG A 568 -32.53 -14.60 16.31
N SER A 569 -33.27 -15.20 17.26
CA SER A 569 -34.71 -15.45 17.09
C SER A 569 -35.57 -14.20 17.28
N ALA A 570 -35.04 -13.15 17.90
CA ALA A 570 -35.73 -11.87 18.12
C ALA A 570 -35.43 -10.85 17.01
N SER A 571 -34.30 -11.01 16.30
CA SER A 571 -33.91 -10.19 15.15
C SER A 571 -34.57 -10.62 13.82
N GLN A 572 -35.22 -11.79 13.77
CA GLN A 572 -36.08 -12.26 12.68
C GLN A 572 -37.53 -11.85 12.89
#